data_AF-A0A357Z3Y8-F1
#
_entry.id   AF-A0A357Z3Y8-F1
#
_cell.length_a   1.000
_cell.length_b   1.000
_cell.length_c   1.000
_cell.angle_alpha   90.00
_cell.angle_beta   90.00
_cell.angle_gamma   90.00
#
_symmetry.space_group_name_H-M   'P 1'
#
loop_
_entity.id
_entity.type
_entity.pdbx_description
1 polymer ?
#
loop_
_entity_poly.entity_id
_entity_poly.type
_entity_poly.pdbx_seq_one_letter_code
_entity_poly.pdbx_strand_id
1 'polypeptide(L)'
;MRSPDDINVLKNETPPEPLVLNLADIDELYEGRLIKTSGLVANKGSNWFTIESDDKTLHVTLKNRELSWPKLSADNHIEITGLITLSDGELRLWPRVPQDIILNQPTSVEAVAETIDLSKKEPTDWRGYIVLIFLGLILLIGWLWEKGKLAKFYQKAIEFLRQKIKH
;
A
#
# COMPACT_ATOMS: atom_id res chain seq x y z
N MET A 1 10.93 -43.05 -8.92
CA MET A 1 10.22 -41.76 -8.97
C MET A 1 9.52 -41.61 -7.63
N ARG A 2 9.78 -40.55 -6.84
CA ARG A 2 9.04 -40.29 -5.60
C ARG A 2 7.71 -39.63 -5.99
N SER A 3 6.57 -40.18 -5.54
CA SER A 3 5.25 -39.59 -5.79
C SER A 3 5.07 -38.37 -4.87
N PRO A 4 4.43 -37.27 -5.32
CA PRO A 4 4.09 -36.13 -4.47
C PRO A 4 3.25 -36.50 -3.23
N ASP A 5 2.58 -37.66 -3.25
CA ASP A 5 1.71 -38.15 -2.18
C ASP A 5 2.47 -38.67 -0.93
N ASP A 6 3.80 -38.81 -0.99
CA ASP A 6 4.62 -39.22 0.16
C ASP A 6 4.86 -38.08 1.18
N ILE A 7 4.40 -36.86 0.91
CA ILE A 7 4.55 -35.70 1.81
C ILE A 7 3.28 -35.52 2.63
N ASN A 8 3.32 -35.93 3.89
CA ASN A 8 2.25 -35.65 4.85
C ASN A 8 2.60 -34.40 5.67
N VAL A 9 1.87 -33.29 5.44
CA VAL A 9 2.02 -32.06 6.23
C VAL A 9 1.44 -32.30 7.62
N LEU A 10 2.31 -32.59 8.58
CA LEU A 10 1.91 -33.02 9.92
C LEU A 10 1.19 -31.91 10.71
N LYS A 11 1.50 -30.63 10.46
CA LYS A 11 0.90 -29.50 11.18
C LYS A 11 1.25 -28.15 10.55
N ASN A 12 0.27 -27.27 10.43
CA ASN A 12 0.48 -25.83 10.24
C ASN A 12 0.42 -25.18 11.62
N GLU A 13 1.58 -24.91 12.23
CA GLU A 13 1.64 -24.25 13.54
C GLU A 13 1.56 -22.72 13.40
N THR A 14 1.04 -22.06 14.44
CA THR A 14 1.12 -20.60 14.54
C THR A 14 2.58 -20.18 14.58
N PRO A 15 2.99 -19.16 13.79
CA PRO A 15 4.37 -18.68 13.80
C PRO A 15 4.83 -18.29 15.22
N PRO A 16 6.11 -18.46 15.56
CA PRO A 16 6.63 -18.04 16.85
C PRO A 16 6.43 -16.54 17.04
N GLU A 17 6.08 -16.14 18.26
CA GLU A 17 5.93 -14.74 18.64
C GLU A 17 7.29 -14.04 18.67
N PRO A 18 7.43 -12.86 18.05
CA PRO A 18 8.68 -12.12 18.05
C PRO A 18 8.91 -11.38 19.38
N LEU A 19 10.17 -11.25 19.78
CA LEU A 19 10.57 -10.41 20.90
C LEU A 19 10.55 -8.93 20.47
N VAL A 20 9.77 -8.09 21.15
CA VAL A 20 9.70 -6.65 20.84
C VAL A 20 10.88 -5.93 21.49
N LEU A 21 11.69 -5.24 20.68
CA LEU A 21 12.88 -4.51 21.12
C LEU A 21 12.97 -3.15 20.44
N ASN A 22 13.46 -2.15 21.17
CA ASN A 22 13.87 -0.89 20.53
C ASN A 22 15.16 -1.11 19.75
N LEU A 23 15.35 -0.34 18.68
CA LEU A 23 16.55 -0.43 17.86
C LEU A 23 17.83 -0.22 18.68
N ALA A 24 17.77 0.73 19.62
CA ALA A 24 18.83 1.07 20.56
C ALA A 24 19.26 -0.10 21.46
N ASP A 25 18.36 -1.07 21.73
CA ASP A 25 18.60 -2.18 22.65
C ASP A 25 19.10 -3.45 21.93
N ILE A 26 19.15 -3.44 20.59
CA ILE A 26 19.61 -4.59 19.81
C ILE A 26 21.14 -4.64 19.83
N ASP A 27 21.65 -5.81 20.21
CA ASP A 27 23.06 -6.19 20.25
C ASP A 27 23.25 -7.66 19.79
N GLU A 28 24.49 -8.15 19.86
CA GLU A 28 24.89 -9.49 19.42
C GLU A 28 24.26 -10.63 20.25
N LEU A 29 23.81 -10.37 21.49
CA LEU A 29 23.20 -11.39 22.35
C LEU A 29 21.84 -11.87 21.80
N TYR A 30 21.25 -11.07 20.90
CA TYR A 30 20.00 -11.41 20.22
C TYR A 30 20.21 -12.15 18.89
N GLU A 31 21.44 -12.54 18.54
CA GLU A 31 21.68 -13.37 17.36
C GLU A 31 20.83 -14.65 17.38
N GLY A 32 20.21 -14.94 16.23
CA GLY A 32 19.31 -16.07 16.04
C GLY A 32 17.92 -15.89 16.66
N ARG A 33 17.62 -14.74 17.28
CA ARG A 33 16.28 -14.43 17.80
C ARG A 33 15.40 -13.82 16.71
N LEU A 34 14.12 -14.17 16.75
CA LEU A 34 13.09 -13.47 16.02
C LEU A 34 12.68 -12.24 16.84
N ILE A 35 12.91 -11.06 16.29
CA ILE A 35 12.59 -9.80 16.95
C ILE A 35 11.61 -8.98 16.12
N LYS A 36 10.99 -8.01 16.79
CA LYS A 36 10.15 -6.98 16.20
C LYS A 36 10.65 -5.61 16.68
N THR A 37 10.92 -4.71 15.74
CA THR A 37 11.46 -3.38 16.03
C THR A 37 10.89 -2.35 15.05
N SER A 38 11.08 -1.06 15.33
CA SER A 38 10.58 0.04 14.50
C SER A 38 11.68 1.06 14.23
N GLY A 39 11.58 1.75 13.10
CA GLY A 39 12.53 2.80 12.73
C GLY A 39 12.17 3.49 11.43
N LEU A 40 12.93 4.53 11.10
CA LEU A 40 12.82 5.27 9.85
C LEU A 40 13.69 4.63 8.78
N VAL A 41 13.14 4.44 7.58
CA VAL A 41 13.93 3.97 6.43
C VAL A 41 14.87 5.09 5.97
N ALA A 42 16.18 4.88 6.11
CA ALA A 42 17.19 5.89 5.79
C ALA A 42 17.78 5.73 4.39
N ASN A 43 18.27 4.53 4.06
CA ASN A 43 18.87 4.23 2.75
C ASN A 43 18.32 2.92 2.18
N LYS A 44 18.31 2.80 0.85
CA LYS A 44 17.71 1.67 0.14
C LYS A 44 18.54 1.27 -1.07
N GLY A 45 18.86 -0.01 -1.14
CA GLY A 45 19.35 -0.69 -2.34
C GLY A 45 18.30 -1.59 -2.98
N SER A 46 18.73 -2.43 -3.91
CA SER A 46 17.82 -3.36 -4.60
C SER A 46 17.27 -4.46 -3.65
N ASN A 47 18.14 -5.04 -2.83
CA ASN A 47 17.80 -6.17 -1.95
C ASN A 47 18.12 -5.90 -0.46
N TRP A 48 18.32 -4.65 -0.10
CA TRP A 48 18.62 -4.23 1.25
C TRP A 48 18.13 -2.81 1.50
N PHE A 49 17.94 -2.46 2.77
CA PHE A 49 17.75 -1.09 3.22
C PHE A 49 18.24 -0.96 4.67
N THR A 50 18.35 0.26 5.17
CA THR A 50 18.67 0.52 6.58
C THR A 50 17.50 1.19 7.28
N ILE A 51 17.32 0.84 8.55
CA ILE A 51 16.42 1.56 9.46
C ILE A 51 17.22 2.28 10.53
N GLU A 52 16.72 3.45 10.93
CA GLU A 52 17.35 4.31 11.92
C GLU A 52 16.35 4.72 13.01
N SER A 53 16.82 4.69 14.26
CA SER A 53 16.12 5.17 15.45
C SER A 53 17.18 5.44 16.52
N ASP A 54 17.09 6.60 17.17
CA ASP A 54 17.91 6.97 18.33
C ASP A 54 19.42 6.70 18.14
N ASP A 55 19.98 7.21 17.04
CA ASP A 55 21.40 7.12 16.66
C ASP A 55 21.94 5.69 16.41
N LYS A 56 21.07 4.67 16.33
CA LYS A 56 21.43 3.35 15.79
C LYS A 56 20.89 3.14 14.39
N THR A 57 21.71 2.47 13.57
CA THR A 57 21.34 2.02 12.22
C THR A 57 21.37 0.49 12.19
N LEU A 58 20.29 -0.13 11.72
CA LEU A 58 20.24 -1.58 11.50
C LEU A 58 20.08 -1.90 10.02
N HIS A 59 20.90 -2.82 9.54
CA HIS A 59 20.86 -3.26 8.16
C HIS A 59 19.78 -4.34 7.99
N VAL A 60 18.90 -4.16 7.02
CA VAL A 60 17.84 -5.11 6.69
C VAL A 60 18.11 -5.71 5.31
N THR A 61 18.11 -7.03 5.21
CA THR A 61 18.37 -7.74 3.95
C THR A 61 17.37 -8.86 3.75
N LEU A 62 16.85 -8.99 2.52
CA LEU A 62 16.07 -10.18 2.14
C LEU A 62 17.00 -11.32 1.79
N LYS A 63 16.78 -12.46 2.42
CA LYS A 63 17.47 -13.71 2.04
C LYS A 63 17.01 -14.19 0.66
N ASN A 64 15.72 -14.07 0.35
CA ASN A 64 15.17 -14.47 -0.94
C ASN A 64 14.99 -13.26 -1.87
N ARG A 65 15.73 -13.25 -2.98
CA ARG A 65 15.73 -12.19 -4.00
C ARG A 65 14.46 -12.17 -4.87
N GLU A 66 13.65 -13.23 -4.83
CA GLU A 66 12.36 -13.30 -5.54
C GLU A 66 11.25 -12.55 -4.79
N LEU A 67 11.47 -12.23 -3.51
CA LEU A 67 10.54 -11.42 -2.73
C LEU A 67 10.75 -9.94 -3.07
N SER A 68 9.69 -9.27 -3.50
CA SER A 68 9.69 -7.83 -3.71
C SER A 68 9.39 -7.11 -2.40
N TRP A 69 10.13 -6.04 -2.13
CA TRP A 69 9.83 -5.15 -1.01
C TRP A 69 8.44 -4.51 -1.18
N PRO A 70 7.72 -4.22 -0.08
CA PRO A 70 6.67 -3.21 -0.15
C PRO A 70 7.24 -1.91 -0.71
N LYS A 71 6.37 -1.04 -1.25
CA LYS A 71 6.80 0.28 -1.75
C LYS A 71 7.23 1.15 -0.56
N LEU A 72 8.50 1.03 -0.19
CA LEU A 72 9.16 1.84 0.81
C LEU A 72 9.83 3.04 0.14
N SER A 73 9.59 4.22 0.69
CA SER A 73 10.34 5.45 0.43
C SER A 73 11.29 5.74 1.60
N ALA A 74 12.32 6.54 1.36
CA ALA A 74 13.07 7.16 2.45
C ALA A 74 12.09 7.92 3.37
N ASP A 75 12.45 8.04 4.65
CA ASP A 75 11.67 8.69 5.72
C ASP A 75 10.36 7.98 6.11
N ASN A 76 10.08 6.80 5.56
CA ASN A 76 8.96 6.00 6.04
C ASN A 76 9.28 5.43 7.42
N HIS A 77 8.41 5.68 8.39
CA HIS A 77 8.43 4.94 9.65
C HIS A 77 7.82 3.57 9.42
N ILE A 78 8.58 2.53 9.74
CA ILE A 78 8.14 1.15 9.56
C ILE A 78 8.31 0.36 10.85
N GLU A 79 7.50 -0.67 10.97
CA GLU A 79 7.67 -1.75 11.93
C GLU A 79 8.10 -2.99 11.16
N ILE A 80 9.14 -3.67 11.66
CA ILE A 80 9.74 -4.81 10.99
C ILE A 80 9.95 -5.97 11.94
N THR A 81 9.56 -7.15 11.50
CA THR A 81 9.81 -8.41 12.18
C THR A 81 10.86 -9.21 11.40
N GLY A 82 11.84 -9.78 12.09
CA GLY A 82 12.88 -10.55 11.41
C GLY A 82 13.82 -11.27 12.34
N LEU A 83 14.61 -12.16 11.76
CA LEU A 83 15.68 -12.88 12.47
C LEU A 83 16.93 -11.99 12.53
N ILE A 84 17.48 -11.78 13.72
CA ILE A 84 18.79 -11.16 13.87
C ILE A 84 19.86 -12.18 13.50
N THR A 85 20.78 -11.74 12.65
CA THR A 85 21.90 -12.53 12.16
C THR A 85 23.17 -11.70 12.23
N LEU A 86 24.29 -12.33 12.56
CA LEU A 86 25.60 -11.70 12.46
C LEU A 86 26.26 -12.17 11.15
N SER A 87 26.60 -11.23 10.28
CA SER A 87 27.30 -11.52 9.03
C SER A 87 28.44 -10.53 8.86
N ASP A 88 29.65 -11.04 8.67
CA ASP A 88 30.85 -10.22 8.47
C ASP A 88 31.13 -9.23 9.62
N GLY A 89 30.69 -9.57 10.84
CA GLY A 89 30.79 -8.70 12.02
C GLY A 89 29.72 -7.61 12.11
N GLU A 90 28.72 -7.64 11.24
CA GLU A 90 27.60 -6.69 11.24
C GLU A 90 26.27 -7.38 11.58
N LEU A 91 25.49 -6.76 12.46
CA LEU A 91 24.13 -7.22 12.75
C LEU A 91 23.20 -6.88 11.59
N ARG A 92 22.49 -7.89 11.11
CA ARG A 92 21.52 -7.80 10.04
C ARG A 92 20.20 -8.40 10.46
N LEU A 93 19.11 -7.74 10.07
CA LEU A 93 17.76 -8.23 10.24
C LEU A 93 17.28 -8.90 8.96
N TRP A 94 16.81 -10.13 9.06
CA TRP A 94 16.25 -10.90 7.96
C TRP A 94 14.74 -11.10 8.15
N PRO A 95 13.92 -10.32 7.44
CA PRO A 95 12.49 -10.58 7.34
C PRO A 95 12.24 -11.93 6.68
N ARG A 96 11.24 -12.67 7.13
CA ARG A 96 10.91 -13.99 6.56
C ARG A 96 10.06 -13.83 5.32
N VAL A 97 9.12 -12.89 5.37
CA VAL A 97 8.15 -12.59 4.31
C VAL A 97 7.94 -11.07 4.18
N PRO A 98 7.45 -10.57 3.03
CA PRO A 98 7.19 -9.14 2.86
C PRO A 98 6.19 -8.57 3.87
N GLN A 99 5.27 -9.39 4.38
CA GLN A 99 4.27 -9.02 5.39
C GLN A 99 4.88 -8.78 6.78
N ASP A 100 6.13 -9.19 7.02
CA ASP A 100 6.84 -8.86 8.25
C ASP A 100 7.24 -7.35 8.29
N ILE A 101 7.00 -6.59 7.21
CA ILE A 101 7.29 -5.15 7.10
C ILE A 101 5.98 -4.38 7.00
N ILE A 102 5.69 -3.59 8.02
CA ILE A 102 4.46 -2.81 8.16
C ILE A 102 4.81 -1.32 8.09
N LEU A 103 4.14 -0.59 7.20
CA LEU A 103 4.26 0.86 7.11
C LEU A 103 3.43 1.50 8.21
N ASN A 104 4.11 2.09 9.20
CA ASN A 104 3.47 2.93 10.19
C ASN A 104 3.28 4.31 9.57
N GLN A 105 2.20 4.50 8.82
CA GLN A 105 1.79 5.86 8.51
C GLN A 105 1.47 6.56 9.84
N PRO A 106 1.91 7.82 10.04
CA PRO A 106 1.48 8.61 11.18
C PRO A 106 -0.04 8.81 11.04
N THR A 107 -0.80 7.86 11.56
CA THR A 107 -2.19 8.08 11.88
C THR A 107 -2.14 9.12 12.99
N SER A 108 -2.48 10.35 12.64
CA SER A 108 -2.92 11.35 13.60
C SER A 108 -3.85 10.64 14.58
N VAL A 109 -3.36 10.36 15.78
CA VAL A 109 -4.11 9.66 16.82
C VAL A 109 -5.09 10.67 17.42
N GLU A 110 -6.15 10.95 16.68
CA GLU A 110 -7.42 11.28 17.31
C GLU A 110 -8.06 9.95 17.66
N ALA A 111 -8.11 9.68 18.97
CA ALA A 111 -8.81 8.55 19.53
C ALA A 111 -10.27 8.58 19.04
N VAL A 112 -10.64 7.62 18.20
CA VAL A 112 -12.05 7.37 17.88
C VAL A 112 -12.30 5.88 18.03
N ALA A 113 -13.18 5.57 18.98
CA ALA A 113 -13.81 4.28 19.13
C ALA A 113 -14.30 3.78 17.76
N GLU A 114 -13.99 2.53 17.47
CA GLU A 114 -14.26 1.88 16.19
C GLU A 114 -15.77 1.79 15.91
N THR A 115 -16.33 2.80 15.25
CA THR A 115 -17.51 2.63 14.40
C THR A 115 -16.99 2.42 12.99
N ILE A 116 -17.29 1.25 12.42
CA ILE A 116 -16.88 0.84 11.06
C ILE A 116 -17.41 1.87 10.05
N ASP A 117 -16.53 2.78 9.61
CA ASP A 117 -16.84 3.76 8.57
C ASP A 117 -16.43 3.20 7.19
N LEU A 118 -17.42 2.73 6.44
CA LEU A 118 -17.26 2.23 5.07
C LEU A 118 -17.05 3.35 4.03
N SER A 119 -16.73 4.58 4.43
CA SER A 119 -16.62 5.73 3.54
C SER A 119 -15.18 6.13 3.17
N LYS A 120 -14.30 5.19 2.80
CA LYS A 120 -13.16 5.52 1.93
C LYS A 120 -13.54 5.34 0.46
N LYS A 121 -14.34 6.29 -0.05
CA LYS A 121 -14.43 6.54 -1.48
C LYS A 121 -13.20 7.35 -1.87
N GLU A 122 -12.23 6.70 -2.49
CA GLU A 122 -11.12 7.34 -3.23
C GLU A 122 -11.68 8.55 -4.00
N PRO A 123 -11.11 9.77 -3.86
CA PRO A 123 -11.56 10.92 -4.62
C PRO A 123 -11.25 10.66 -6.10
N THR A 124 -12.19 10.05 -6.81
CA THR A 124 -12.17 9.96 -8.27
C THR A 124 -12.20 11.39 -8.78
N ASP A 125 -11.09 11.84 -9.37
CA ASP A 125 -10.94 13.18 -9.93
C ASP A 125 -11.83 13.33 -11.18
N TRP A 126 -13.12 13.57 -10.91
CA TRP A 126 -14.22 13.78 -11.85
C TRP A 126 -13.96 14.94 -12.83
N ARG A 127 -12.97 15.81 -12.54
CA ARG A 127 -12.54 16.90 -13.42
C ARG A 127 -12.03 16.37 -14.76
N GLY A 128 -11.33 15.23 -14.77
CA GLY A 128 -10.89 14.58 -16.02
C GLY A 128 -12.06 14.12 -16.89
N TYR A 129 -13.11 13.58 -16.26
CA TYR A 129 -14.31 13.10 -16.97
C TYR A 129 -15.16 14.23 -17.52
N ILE A 130 -15.22 15.38 -16.84
CA ILE A 130 -15.93 16.58 -17.35
C ILE A 130 -15.36 17.01 -18.70
N VAL A 131 -14.02 17.03 -18.84
CA VAL A 131 -13.35 17.44 -20.09
C VAL A 131 -13.72 16.48 -21.23
N LEU A 132 -13.75 15.17 -20.98
CA LEU A 132 -14.13 14.18 -21.98
C LEU A 132 -15.61 14.29 -22.40
N ILE A 133 -16.50 14.56 -21.43
CA ILE A 133 -17.92 14.78 -21.70
C ILE A 133 -18.12 16.03 -22.56
N PHE A 134 -17.45 17.15 -22.22
CA PHE A 134 -17.55 18.39 -23.02
C PHE A 134 -17.00 18.20 -24.43
N LEU A 135 -15.87 17.49 -24.59
CA LEU A 135 -15.31 17.19 -25.91
C LEU A 135 -16.28 16.38 -26.77
N GLY A 136 -16.89 15.35 -26.19
CA GLY A 136 -17.91 14.53 -26.85
C GLY A 136 -19.16 15.34 -27.24
N LEU A 137 -19.59 16.26 -26.38
CA LEU A 137 -20.78 17.09 -26.60
C LEU A 137 -20.55 18.12 -27.72
N ILE A 138 -19.34 18.69 -27.80
CA ILE A 138 -18.94 19.59 -28.90
C ILE A 138 -18.93 18.84 -30.24
N LEU A 139 -18.38 17.62 -30.28
CA LEU A 139 -18.41 16.79 -31.48
C LEU A 139 -19.84 16.41 -31.88
N LEU A 140 -20.68 16.07 -30.91
CA LEU A 140 -22.08 15.74 -31.15
C LEU A 140 -22.88 16.94 -31.69
N ILE A 141 -22.67 18.13 -31.12
CA ILE A 141 -23.30 19.38 -31.59
C ILE A 141 -22.84 19.70 -33.01
N GLY A 142 -21.53 19.60 -33.29
CA GLY A 142 -21.00 19.80 -34.64
C GLY A 142 -21.62 18.84 -35.66
N TRP A 143 -21.72 17.56 -35.31
CA TRP A 143 -22.35 16.54 -36.15
C TRP A 143 -23.85 16.77 -36.36
N LEU A 144 -24.57 17.20 -35.31
CA LEU A 144 -25.99 17.53 -35.41
C LEU A 144 -26.25 18.80 -36.23
N TRP A 145 -25.28 19.73 -36.26
CA TRP A 145 -25.34 20.95 -37.06
C TRP A 145 -25.19 20.64 -38.56
N GLU A 146 -24.24 19.76 -38.90
CA GLU A 146 -24.05 19.26 -40.28
C GLU A 146 -25.30 18.54 -40.81
N LYS A 147 -26.02 17.83 -39.94
CA LYS A 147 -27.27 17.11 -40.31
C LYS A 147 -28.53 17.98 -40.31
N GLY A 148 -28.45 19.27 -39.97
CA GLY A 148 -29.61 20.18 -39.90
C GLY A 148 -30.69 19.77 -38.88
N LYS A 149 -30.36 18.88 -37.93
CA LYS A 149 -31.31 18.32 -36.94
C LYS A 149 -31.40 19.14 -35.64
N LEU A 150 -30.54 20.15 -35.48
CA LEU A 150 -30.41 20.97 -34.27
C LEU A 150 -31.75 21.62 -33.86
N ALA A 151 -32.47 22.22 -34.81
CA ALA A 151 -33.71 22.97 -34.55
C ALA A 151 -34.83 22.09 -33.97
N LYS A 152 -34.96 20.85 -34.44
CA LYS A 152 -35.99 19.90 -33.96
C LYS A 152 -35.68 19.38 -32.55
N PHE A 153 -34.40 19.28 -32.20
CA PHE A 153 -33.98 18.83 -30.88
C PHE A 153 -34.22 19.90 -29.81
N TYR A 154 -33.91 21.17 -30.11
CA TYR A 154 -34.17 22.29 -29.18
C TYR A 154 -35.66 22.42 -28.83
N GLN A 155 -36.56 22.31 -29.80
CA GLN A 155 -38.00 22.37 -29.52
C GLN A 155 -38.46 21.24 -28.59
N LYS A 156 -37.98 20.01 -28.83
CA LYS A 156 -38.32 18.84 -28.01
C LYS A 156 -37.74 18.93 -26.59
N ALA A 157 -36.54 19.49 -26.43
CA ALA A 157 -35.91 19.70 -25.12
C ALA A 157 -36.64 20.78 -24.30
N ILE A 158 -37.08 21.87 -24.95
CA ILE A 158 -37.85 22.93 -24.30
C ILE A 158 -39.22 22.41 -23.85
N GLU A 159 -39.90 21.59 -24.66
CA GLU A 159 -41.17 20.95 -24.24
C GLU A 159 -40.99 20.01 -23.05
N PHE A 160 -39.90 19.22 -23.03
CA PHE A 160 -39.61 18.30 -21.94
C PHE A 160 -39.33 19.04 -20.62
N LEU A 161 -38.58 20.14 -20.66
CA LEU A 161 -38.34 21.00 -19.49
C LEU A 161 -39.64 21.66 -19.01
N ARG A 162 -40.52 22.06 -19.94
CA ARG A 162 -41.82 22.66 -19.61
C ARG A 162 -42.77 21.67 -18.92
N GLN A 163 -42.74 20.39 -19.30
CA GLN A 163 -43.55 19.35 -18.64
C GLN A 163 -43.06 19.06 -17.22
N LYS A 164 -41.75 19.11 -16.98
CA LYS A 164 -41.15 18.78 -15.68
C LYS A 164 -41.32 19.87 -14.61
N ILE A 165 -41.60 21.11 -15.01
CA ILE A 165 -41.85 22.25 -14.11
C ILE A 165 -43.32 22.33 -13.67
N LYS A 166 -44.23 21.60 -14.34
CA LYS A 166 -45.67 21.61 -14.05
C LYS A 166 -46.14 20.51 -13.10
N HIS A 167 -45.23 19.70 -12.55
CA HIS A 167 -45.51 18.61 -11.62
C HIS A 167 -44.81 18.82 -10.29
#